data_AF-A0A1W4W4R3-F1
#
_entry.id   AF-A0A1W4W4R3-F1
#
_cell.length_a   1.000
_cell.length_b   1.000
_cell.length_c   1.000
_cell.angle_alpha   90.00
_cell.angle_beta   90.00
_cell.angle_gamma   90.00
#
_symmetry.space_group_name_H-M   'P 1'
#
loop_
_entity.id
_entity.type
_entity.pdbx_description
1 polymer ?
#
loop_
_entity_poly.entity_id
_entity_poly.type
_entity_poly.pdbx_seq_one_letter_code
_entity_poly.pdbx_strand_id
1 'polypeptide(L)'
;MTSNKSEESSSKKAAIDELIQGVENTTINESESQKSVDIKDDVHSFDHSVKKLLKENDHTGQANSESNEDDTDIVDDEMEENESDNLVDEEFLRNLEVTLTPEELENRHKESLNLKEKGNQQFKSEFFIESVETYTKALQICPLNFKYDRSIFYCNRAASKIKLNKVKSAIGDCSKAIELNSDYVRAYMRRAKLYEDSDKLDEALADYKKVLELDSGNKEAIGASVRLPPLINERNEKMKAEMFGKLKDLGNMILRPFGLSTDNFQVQQDPSSGGYSINFQQSRPK
;
A
#
# COMPACT_ATOMS: atom_id res chain seq x y z
N MET A 1 -32.97 19.10 71.01
CA MET A 1 -31.87 19.04 70.03
C MET A 1 -32.37 18.35 68.76
N THR A 2 -33.15 19.03 67.91
CA THR A 2 -33.58 18.51 66.59
C THR A 2 -34.16 19.65 65.74
N SER A 3 -33.35 20.64 65.33
CA SER A 3 -33.79 21.69 64.39
C SER A 3 -32.70 22.19 63.45
N ASN A 4 -31.60 21.46 63.23
CA ASN A 4 -30.51 21.90 62.33
C ASN A 4 -30.16 20.91 61.20
N LYS A 5 -30.99 19.88 60.94
CA LYS A 5 -30.74 18.90 59.85
C LYS A 5 -31.63 19.08 58.61
N SER A 6 -32.65 19.92 58.66
CA SER A 6 -33.57 20.13 57.52
C SER A 6 -33.18 21.29 56.61
N GLU A 7 -32.48 22.31 57.12
CA GLU A 7 -32.04 23.47 56.31
C GLU A 7 -30.78 23.16 55.49
N GLU A 8 -29.87 22.34 56.02
CA GLU A 8 -28.64 21.94 55.32
C GLU A 8 -28.90 20.97 54.14
N SER A 9 -30.03 20.24 54.17
CA SER A 9 -30.48 19.39 53.06
C SER A 9 -31.19 20.18 51.95
N SER A 10 -31.75 21.35 52.26
CA SER A 10 -32.43 22.22 51.29
C SER A 10 -31.41 23.02 50.47
N SER A 11 -30.36 23.52 51.14
CA SER A 11 -29.26 24.25 50.49
C SER A 11 -28.41 23.38 49.56
N LYS A 12 -28.21 22.09 49.89
CA LYS A 12 -27.48 21.14 49.01
C LYS A 12 -28.29 20.69 47.79
N LYS A 13 -29.63 20.68 47.86
CA LYS A 13 -30.48 20.42 46.68
C LYS A 13 -30.51 21.61 45.72
N ALA A 14 -30.59 22.83 46.25
CA ALA A 14 -30.53 24.04 45.44
C ALA A 14 -29.18 24.19 44.68
N ALA A 15 -28.06 23.82 45.31
CA ALA A 15 -26.74 23.85 44.66
C ALA A 15 -26.54 22.77 43.59
N ILE A 16 -27.28 21.65 43.65
CA ILE A 16 -27.24 20.60 42.62
C ILE A 16 -28.11 20.99 41.42
N ASP A 17 -29.27 21.60 41.65
CA ASP A 17 -30.14 22.07 40.56
C ASP A 17 -29.52 23.26 39.80
N GLU A 18 -28.71 24.10 40.46
CA GLU A 18 -27.96 25.19 39.82
C GLU A 18 -26.74 24.68 39.00
N LEU A 19 -26.16 23.53 39.39
CA LEU A 19 -25.14 22.85 38.59
C LEU A 19 -25.72 22.14 37.36
N ILE A 20 -26.96 21.64 37.43
CA ILE A 20 -27.66 20.98 36.32
C ILE A 20 -28.14 22.02 35.28
N GLN A 21 -28.60 23.20 35.72
CA GLN A 21 -28.88 24.33 34.81
C GLN A 21 -27.63 24.96 34.17
N GLY A 22 -26.44 24.75 34.76
CA GLY A 22 -25.16 25.12 34.18
C GLY A 22 -24.63 24.15 33.11
N VAL A 23 -25.16 22.93 33.05
CA VAL A 23 -24.76 21.91 32.04
C VAL A 23 -25.68 21.96 30.81
N GLU A 24 -26.92 22.45 30.95
CA GLU A 24 -27.89 22.57 29.84
C GLU A 24 -27.74 23.84 28.98
N ASN A 25 -26.86 24.77 29.35
CA ASN A 25 -26.57 26.01 28.58
C ASN A 25 -25.16 26.03 27.95
N THR A 26 -24.49 24.88 27.87
CA THR A 26 -23.34 24.65 26.98
C THR A 26 -23.75 23.81 25.77
N THR A 27 -24.86 24.20 25.14
CA THR A 27 -25.12 23.93 23.72
C THR A 27 -24.16 24.79 22.91
N ILE A 28 -22.97 24.26 22.66
CA ILE A 28 -22.11 24.76 21.59
C ILE A 28 -22.89 24.56 20.29
N ASN A 29 -23.12 25.67 19.60
CA ASN A 29 -23.67 25.72 18.25
C ASN A 29 -22.91 24.75 17.33
N GLU A 30 -23.50 23.58 17.13
CA GLU A 30 -23.35 22.79 15.92
C GLU A 30 -24.05 23.52 14.78
N SER A 31 -23.34 24.42 14.12
CA SER A 31 -23.65 24.81 12.75
C SER A 31 -22.37 25.28 12.07
N GLU A 32 -21.98 24.53 11.02
CA GLU A 32 -20.87 24.77 10.08
C GLU A 32 -19.53 24.09 10.36
N SER A 33 -19.54 22.76 10.59
CA SER A 33 -18.40 21.90 10.20
C SER A 33 -18.80 20.44 9.93
N GLN A 34 -19.94 20.24 9.27
CA GLN A 34 -20.28 18.96 8.66
C GLN A 34 -20.81 19.22 7.25
N LYS A 35 -19.88 19.47 6.32
CA LYS A 35 -20.08 19.01 4.94
C LYS A 35 -19.36 17.69 4.82
N SER A 36 -20.04 16.64 5.26
CA SER A 36 -19.88 15.32 4.67
C SER A 36 -20.19 15.47 3.18
N VAL A 37 -19.17 15.68 2.36
CA VAL A 37 -19.31 15.45 0.93
C VAL A 37 -19.46 13.95 0.80
N ASP A 38 -20.69 13.53 0.57
CA ASP A 38 -21.02 12.19 0.09
C ASP A 38 -20.14 11.90 -1.13
N ILE A 39 -19.04 11.18 -0.93
CA ILE A 39 -18.39 10.40 -1.99
C ILE A 39 -18.91 8.97 -1.85
N LYS A 40 -20.24 8.85 -1.96
CA LYS A 40 -20.87 7.62 -2.41
C LYS A 40 -21.09 7.80 -3.90
N ASP A 41 -20.07 7.47 -4.68
CA ASP A 41 -20.17 6.96 -6.03
C ASP A 41 -18.78 6.52 -6.49
N ASP A 42 -18.73 5.50 -7.35
CA ASP A 42 -17.55 4.80 -7.88
C ASP A 42 -17.00 3.64 -7.01
N VAL A 43 -17.87 2.83 -6.41
CA VAL A 43 -17.51 1.51 -5.83
C VAL A 43 -17.43 0.37 -6.88
N HIS A 44 -17.69 0.61 -8.17
CA HIS A 44 -17.87 -0.51 -9.12
C HIS A 44 -17.21 -0.38 -10.51
N SER A 45 -15.92 -0.03 -10.63
CA SER A 45 -15.23 -0.16 -11.93
C SER A 45 -13.75 -0.59 -11.86
N PHE A 46 -13.41 -1.52 -10.96
CA PHE A 46 -12.02 -1.99 -10.83
C PHE A 46 -11.78 -3.48 -11.13
N ASP A 47 -12.73 -4.18 -11.75
CA ASP A 47 -12.61 -5.63 -11.89
C ASP A 47 -13.02 -6.13 -13.28
N HIS A 48 -12.08 -6.11 -14.24
CA HIS A 48 -12.00 -7.15 -15.28
C HIS A 48 -10.70 -7.13 -16.13
N SER A 49 -10.04 -5.99 -16.34
CA SER A 49 -9.04 -5.91 -17.42
C SER A 49 -7.69 -6.59 -17.14
N VAL A 50 -7.26 -6.72 -15.89
CA VAL A 50 -5.91 -7.25 -15.57
C VAL A 50 -5.83 -8.77 -15.71
N LYS A 51 -6.93 -9.49 -15.42
CA LYS A 51 -6.95 -10.98 -15.48
C LYS A 51 -7.03 -11.56 -16.89
N LYS A 52 -7.42 -10.76 -17.90
CA LYS A 52 -7.61 -11.26 -19.27
C LYS A 52 -6.30 -11.34 -20.08
N LEU A 53 -5.31 -10.50 -19.78
CA LEU A 53 -4.07 -10.43 -20.58
C LEU A 53 -2.97 -11.41 -20.13
N LEU A 54 -3.06 -11.98 -18.93
CA LEU A 54 -2.06 -12.92 -18.41
C LEU A 54 -2.39 -14.41 -18.67
N LYS A 55 -3.55 -14.72 -19.29
CA LYS A 55 -4.00 -16.10 -19.51
C LYS A 55 -3.91 -16.59 -20.97
N GLU A 56 -3.42 -15.78 -21.90
CA GLU A 56 -3.31 -16.18 -23.31
C GLU A 56 -1.94 -16.77 -23.70
N ASN A 57 -0.99 -16.89 -22.76
CA ASN A 57 0.35 -17.40 -23.04
C ASN A 57 0.65 -18.79 -22.45
N ASP A 58 -0.33 -19.69 -22.38
CA ASP A 58 0.00 -21.09 -22.07
C ASP A 58 -0.94 -22.10 -22.75
N HIS A 59 -0.30 -23.11 -23.38
CA HIS A 59 -0.82 -24.18 -24.28
C HIS A 59 -0.78 -23.80 -25.78
N THR A 60 0.08 -24.41 -26.60
CA THR A 60 0.10 -25.85 -26.91
C THR A 60 1.48 -26.35 -27.34
N GLY A 61 1.75 -27.64 -27.06
CA GLY A 61 3.01 -28.31 -27.41
C GLY A 61 3.02 -29.00 -28.78
N GLN A 62 4.26 -29.12 -29.30
CA GLN A 62 4.84 -30.11 -30.23
C GLN A 62 4.17 -30.42 -31.59
N ALA A 63 4.85 -30.03 -32.68
CA ALA A 63 5.33 -30.94 -33.73
C ALA A 63 6.36 -30.23 -34.66
N ASN A 64 7.38 -30.99 -35.09
CA ASN A 64 8.50 -30.61 -35.97
C ASN A 64 8.08 -30.15 -37.38
N SER A 65 8.79 -29.19 -37.97
CA SER A 65 9.75 -29.39 -39.10
C SER A 65 10.01 -28.10 -39.89
N GLU A 66 11.31 -27.86 -40.16
CA GLU A 66 11.89 -27.14 -41.32
C GLU A 66 11.81 -25.60 -41.41
N SER A 67 13.00 -24.99 -41.23
CA SER A 67 13.59 -23.86 -41.95
C SER A 67 12.72 -22.66 -42.31
N ASN A 68 13.03 -21.49 -41.76
CA ASN A 68 13.80 -20.45 -42.47
C ASN A 68 14.11 -19.29 -41.52
N GLU A 69 15.30 -18.74 -41.71
CA GLU A 69 15.82 -17.53 -41.10
C GLU A 69 14.90 -16.35 -41.44
N ASP A 70 14.43 -15.62 -40.43
CA ASP A 70 14.18 -14.19 -40.56
C ASP A 70 14.26 -13.56 -39.16
N ASP A 71 15.39 -12.92 -38.94
CA ASP A 71 15.72 -12.04 -37.83
C ASP A 71 14.68 -10.91 -37.80
N THR A 72 13.73 -10.98 -36.88
CA THR A 72 12.91 -9.83 -36.51
C THR A 72 13.24 -9.50 -35.07
N ASP A 73 14.20 -8.60 -34.94
CA ASP A 73 14.49 -7.86 -33.72
C ASP A 73 13.16 -7.32 -33.17
N ILE A 74 12.63 -8.01 -32.16
CA ILE A 74 11.66 -7.42 -31.24
C ILE A 74 12.47 -6.40 -30.46
N VAL A 75 12.47 -5.18 -30.98
CA VAL A 75 12.89 -3.99 -30.24
C VAL A 75 11.94 -3.90 -29.05
N ASP A 76 12.39 -4.40 -27.90
CA ASP A 76 11.83 -4.06 -26.61
C ASP A 76 12.13 -2.58 -26.43
N ASP A 77 11.29 -1.74 -27.05
CA ASP A 77 11.31 -0.29 -26.95
C ASP A 77 10.81 0.02 -25.54
N GLU A 78 11.69 -0.21 -24.55
CA GLU A 78 11.59 0.41 -23.24
C GLU A 78 11.61 1.91 -23.52
N MET A 79 10.43 2.50 -23.72
CA MET A 79 10.25 3.93 -23.61
C MET A 79 10.73 4.29 -22.21
N GLU A 80 11.96 4.78 -22.11
CA GLU A 80 12.44 5.60 -21.00
C GLU A 80 11.57 6.86 -20.97
N GLU A 81 10.33 6.72 -20.51
CA GLU A 81 9.46 7.85 -20.30
C GLU A 81 10.06 8.70 -19.20
N ASN A 82 10.22 10.00 -19.50
CA ASN A 82 10.66 11.04 -18.56
C ASN A 82 9.86 11.01 -17.24
N GLU A 83 10.28 10.18 -16.28
CA GLU A 83 9.80 10.20 -14.88
C GLU A 83 10.01 11.59 -14.25
N SER A 84 10.90 12.40 -14.83
CA SER A 84 11.16 13.82 -14.53
C SER A 84 9.88 14.67 -14.46
N ASP A 85 8.98 14.57 -15.44
CA ASP A 85 7.88 15.53 -15.59
C ASP A 85 6.73 15.32 -14.59
N ASN A 86 6.72 14.18 -13.89
CA ASN A 86 5.72 13.83 -12.90
C ASN A 86 6.18 14.09 -11.45
N LEU A 87 7.39 14.65 -11.27
CA LEU A 87 7.95 14.98 -9.97
C LEU A 87 7.30 16.26 -9.41
N VAL A 88 6.98 16.24 -8.12
CA VAL A 88 6.49 17.41 -7.38
C VAL A 88 7.64 17.89 -6.50
N ASP A 89 8.25 19.01 -6.88
CA ASP A 89 9.33 19.64 -6.11
C ASP A 89 8.76 20.34 -4.86
N GLU A 90 8.69 19.60 -3.74
CA GLU A 90 8.19 20.13 -2.47
C GLU A 90 9.11 21.21 -1.86
N GLU A 91 10.39 21.26 -2.24
CA GLU A 91 11.31 22.30 -1.77
C GLU A 91 11.03 23.63 -2.45
N PHE A 92 10.83 23.60 -3.77
CA PHE A 92 10.35 24.77 -4.51
C PHE A 92 9.01 25.28 -3.97
N LEU A 93 8.04 24.38 -3.71
CA LEU A 93 6.74 24.77 -3.14
C LEU A 93 6.89 25.42 -1.77
N ARG A 94 7.73 24.88 -0.89
CA ARG A 94 7.98 25.46 0.42
C ARG A 94 8.55 26.87 0.32
N ASN A 95 9.51 27.08 -0.58
CA ASN A 95 10.12 28.39 -0.79
C ASN A 95 9.12 29.40 -1.39
N LEU A 96 8.27 28.95 -2.31
CA LEU A 96 7.20 29.76 -2.88
C LEU A 96 6.19 30.18 -1.79
N GLU A 97 5.71 29.24 -0.98
CA GLU A 97 4.68 29.48 0.04
C GLU A 97 5.09 30.52 1.09
N VAL A 98 6.38 30.62 1.43
CA VAL A 98 6.90 31.65 2.37
C VAL A 98 6.64 33.08 1.86
N THR A 99 6.57 33.27 0.54
CA THR A 99 6.35 34.57 -0.07
C THR A 99 4.88 34.93 -0.27
N LEU A 100 3.97 33.99 -0.06
CA LEU A 100 2.55 34.14 -0.36
C LEU A 100 1.75 34.57 0.88
N THR A 101 0.73 35.39 0.64
CA THR A 101 -0.25 35.77 1.65
C THR A 101 -1.23 34.61 1.93
N PRO A 102 -1.90 34.61 3.10
CA PRO A 102 -2.92 33.61 3.39
C PRO A 102 -4.06 33.55 2.35
N GLU A 103 -4.44 34.70 1.78
CA GLU A 103 -5.46 34.77 0.74
C GLU A 103 -5.00 34.11 -0.58
N GLU A 104 -3.74 34.32 -0.97
CA GLU A 104 -3.16 33.67 -2.15
C GLU A 104 -3.03 32.15 -1.96
N LEU A 105 -2.64 31.69 -0.77
CA LEU A 105 -2.59 30.26 -0.45
C LEU A 105 -3.98 29.62 -0.55
N GLU A 106 -5.01 30.28 -0.03
CA GLU A 106 -6.39 29.82 -0.11
C GLU A 106 -6.89 29.79 -1.57
N ASN A 107 -6.55 30.80 -2.37
CA ASN A 107 -6.91 30.81 -3.79
C ASN A 107 -6.24 29.67 -4.57
N ARG A 108 -4.97 29.38 -4.27
CA ARG A 108 -4.25 28.23 -4.83
C ARG A 108 -4.84 26.90 -4.40
N HIS A 109 -5.29 26.79 -3.15
CA HIS A 109 -6.00 25.61 -2.67
C HIS A 109 -7.29 25.37 -3.44
N LYS A 110 -8.12 26.41 -3.61
CA LYS A 110 -9.35 26.33 -4.42
C LYS A 110 -9.07 25.93 -5.87
N GLU A 111 -8.04 26.50 -6.48
CA GLU A 111 -7.62 26.12 -7.83
C GLU A 111 -7.18 24.64 -7.89
N SER A 112 -6.47 24.15 -6.86
CA SER A 112 -6.05 22.75 -6.76
C SER A 112 -7.24 21.78 -6.71
N LEU A 113 -8.32 22.17 -6.04
CA LEU A 113 -9.55 21.38 -5.99
C LEU A 113 -10.26 21.35 -7.34
N ASN A 114 -10.27 22.47 -8.09
CA ASN A 114 -10.80 22.51 -9.46
C ASN A 114 -10.00 21.60 -10.40
N LEU A 115 -8.67 21.61 -10.30
CA LEU A 115 -7.82 20.69 -11.05
C LEU A 115 -8.07 19.23 -10.67
N LYS A 116 -8.28 18.93 -9.38
CA LYS A 116 -8.69 17.58 -8.95
C LYS A 116 -9.98 17.14 -9.64
N GLU A 117 -11.01 17.98 -9.70
CA GLU A 117 -12.26 17.62 -10.39
C GLU A 117 -12.06 17.43 -11.89
N LYS A 118 -11.23 18.26 -12.54
CA LYS A 118 -10.86 18.06 -13.94
C LYS A 118 -10.12 16.72 -14.15
N GLY A 119 -9.18 16.39 -13.27
CA GLY A 119 -8.44 15.13 -13.28
C GLY A 119 -9.35 13.92 -13.08
N ASN A 120 -10.38 14.05 -12.23
CA ASN A 120 -11.42 13.04 -12.02
C ASN A 120 -12.21 12.81 -13.31
N GLN A 121 -12.62 13.88 -14.00
CA GLN A 121 -13.34 13.79 -15.27
C GLN A 121 -12.49 13.11 -16.35
N GLN A 122 -11.22 13.51 -16.48
CA GLN A 122 -10.29 12.89 -17.43
C GLN A 122 -10.10 11.39 -17.14
N PHE A 123 -9.96 11.01 -15.87
CA PHE A 123 -9.88 9.60 -15.47
C PHE A 123 -11.14 8.82 -15.86
N LYS A 124 -12.33 9.40 -15.63
CA LYS A 124 -13.62 8.79 -16.00
C LYS A 124 -13.79 8.66 -17.52
N SER A 125 -13.21 9.58 -18.28
CA SER A 125 -13.16 9.55 -19.74
C SER A 125 -11.98 8.75 -20.31
N GLU A 126 -11.26 8.00 -19.47
CA GLU A 126 -10.11 7.15 -19.84
C GLU A 126 -8.90 7.92 -20.42
N PHE A 127 -8.86 9.25 -20.30
CA PHE A 127 -7.72 10.10 -20.62
C PHE A 127 -6.69 10.05 -19.49
N PHE A 128 -6.04 8.89 -19.34
CA PHE A 128 -5.20 8.61 -18.17
C PHE A 128 -3.91 9.43 -18.14
N ILE A 129 -3.30 9.73 -19.30
CA ILE A 129 -2.08 10.55 -19.37
C ILE A 129 -2.39 11.97 -18.90
N GLU A 130 -3.42 12.59 -19.45
CA GLU A 130 -3.87 13.94 -19.11
C GLU A 130 -4.37 14.03 -17.67
N SER A 131 -4.98 12.94 -17.17
CA SER A 131 -5.36 12.81 -15.77
C SER A 131 -4.13 12.84 -14.85
N VAL A 132 -3.06 12.11 -15.18
CA VAL A 132 -1.80 12.14 -14.42
C VAL A 132 -1.20 13.55 -14.41
N GLU A 133 -1.13 14.20 -15.56
CA GLU A 133 -0.62 15.57 -15.66
C GLU A 133 -1.45 16.56 -14.85
N THR A 134 -2.77 16.43 -14.88
CA THR A 134 -3.68 17.34 -14.18
C THR A 134 -3.60 17.18 -12.67
N TYR A 135 -3.49 15.94 -12.16
CA TYR A 135 -3.21 15.73 -10.74
C TYR A 135 -1.82 16.20 -10.33
N THR A 136 -0.82 16.08 -11.20
CA THR A 136 0.53 16.63 -10.96
C THR A 136 0.48 18.15 -10.81
N LYS A 137 -0.24 18.84 -11.72
CA LYS A 137 -0.50 20.27 -11.60
C LYS A 137 -1.25 20.61 -10.32
N ALA A 138 -2.28 19.84 -9.95
CA ALA A 138 -2.99 20.01 -8.68
C ALA A 138 -2.03 19.95 -7.49
N LEU A 139 -1.11 18.99 -7.47
CA LEU A 139 -0.07 18.86 -6.43
C LEU A 139 0.96 19.98 -6.45
N GLN A 140 1.30 20.54 -7.62
CA GLN A 140 2.21 21.68 -7.75
C GLN A 140 1.56 23.00 -7.33
N ILE A 141 0.23 23.09 -7.30
CA ILE A 141 -0.45 24.31 -6.84
C ILE A 141 -0.97 24.23 -5.41
N CYS A 142 -1.35 23.03 -4.97
CA CYS A 142 -1.89 22.79 -3.63
C CYS A 142 -0.87 23.10 -2.55
N PRO A 143 -1.16 24.03 -1.61
CA PRO A 143 -0.21 24.33 -0.56
C PRO A 143 0.07 23.13 0.36
N LEU A 144 1.30 23.05 0.89
CA LEU A 144 1.81 21.89 1.62
C LEU A 144 1.07 21.62 2.95
N ASN A 145 0.42 22.64 3.53
CA ASN A 145 -0.38 22.49 4.75
C ASN A 145 -1.70 21.71 4.53
N PHE A 146 -2.22 21.64 3.29
CA PHE A 146 -3.42 20.87 2.96
C PHE A 146 -3.12 19.38 2.72
N LYS A 147 -2.54 18.73 3.73
CA LYS A 147 -2.08 17.34 3.66
C LYS A 147 -3.19 16.37 3.25
N TYR A 148 -4.40 16.58 3.76
CA TYR A 148 -5.56 15.74 3.44
C TYR A 148 -5.88 15.76 1.93
N ASP A 149 -6.01 16.94 1.33
CA ASP A 149 -6.29 17.06 -0.11
C ASP A 149 -5.14 16.54 -0.96
N ARG A 150 -3.89 16.87 -0.59
CA ARG A 150 -2.70 16.33 -1.27
C ARG A 150 -2.67 14.80 -1.24
N SER A 151 -3.05 14.18 -0.12
CA SER A 151 -3.13 12.71 -0.03
C SER A 151 -4.12 12.13 -1.05
N ILE A 152 -5.26 12.79 -1.26
CA ILE A 152 -6.26 12.42 -2.27
C ILE A 152 -5.68 12.58 -3.68
N PHE A 153 -4.98 13.67 -3.96
CA PHE A 153 -4.41 13.92 -5.29
C PHE A 153 -3.37 12.87 -5.66
N TYR A 154 -2.47 12.53 -4.73
CA TYR A 154 -1.53 11.42 -4.93
C TYR A 154 -2.25 10.08 -5.16
N CYS A 155 -3.27 9.74 -4.35
CA CYS A 155 -4.01 8.48 -4.52
C CYS A 155 -4.78 8.41 -5.85
N ASN A 156 -5.33 9.53 -6.31
CA ASN A 156 -6.00 9.60 -7.61
C ASN A 156 -5.00 9.54 -8.78
N ARG A 157 -3.84 10.22 -8.66
CA ARG A 157 -2.75 10.10 -9.64
C ARG A 157 -2.21 8.69 -9.73
N ALA A 158 -2.09 7.99 -8.59
CA ALA A 158 -1.76 6.58 -8.55
C ALA A 158 -2.78 5.75 -9.34
N ALA A 159 -4.08 6.01 -9.19
CA ALA A 159 -5.11 5.31 -9.96
C ALA A 159 -4.93 5.47 -11.48
N SER A 160 -4.63 6.68 -11.96
CA SER A 160 -4.34 6.93 -13.38
C SER A 160 -3.06 6.23 -13.83
N LYS A 161 -2.00 6.26 -13.02
CA LYS A 161 -0.74 5.54 -13.30
C LYS A 161 -0.90 4.03 -13.36
N ILE A 162 -1.77 3.45 -12.53
CA ILE A 162 -2.11 2.02 -12.59
C ILE A 162 -2.72 1.66 -13.95
N LYS A 163 -3.61 2.52 -14.48
CA LYS A 163 -4.21 2.31 -15.80
C LYS A 163 -3.21 2.41 -16.96
N LEU A 164 -2.09 3.10 -16.73
CA LEU A 164 -0.96 3.21 -17.65
C LEU A 164 0.14 2.15 -17.38
N ASN A 165 -0.10 1.15 -16.52
CA ASN A 165 0.88 0.15 -16.11
C ASN A 165 2.18 0.72 -15.48
N LYS A 166 2.15 1.95 -14.97
CA LYS A 166 3.28 2.60 -14.27
C LYS A 166 3.35 2.16 -12.81
N VAL A 167 3.58 0.87 -12.57
CA VAL A 167 3.45 0.22 -11.25
C VAL A 167 4.35 0.86 -10.19
N LYS A 168 5.65 1.04 -10.47
CA LYS A 168 6.61 1.63 -9.51
C LYS A 168 6.20 3.05 -9.08
N SER A 169 5.88 3.89 -10.07
CA SER A 169 5.47 5.28 -9.83
C SER A 169 4.11 5.37 -9.10
N ALA A 170 3.19 4.44 -9.35
CA ALA A 170 1.92 4.34 -8.63
C ALA A 170 2.09 3.92 -7.15
N ILE A 171 3.02 3.00 -6.86
CA ILE A 171 3.38 2.63 -5.48
C ILE A 171 3.97 3.83 -4.73
N GLY A 172 4.82 4.62 -5.39
CA GLY A 172 5.38 5.86 -4.85
C GLY A 172 4.28 6.86 -4.45
N ASP A 173 3.33 7.10 -5.36
CA ASP A 173 2.19 7.99 -5.09
C ASP A 173 1.30 7.46 -3.94
N CYS A 174 1.01 6.16 -3.89
CA CYS A 174 0.25 5.59 -2.77
C CYS A 174 1.01 5.75 -1.44
N SER A 175 2.33 5.59 -1.45
CA SER A 175 3.16 5.75 -0.25
C SER A 175 3.18 7.19 0.24
N LYS A 176 3.28 8.17 -0.66
CA LYS A 176 3.19 9.59 -0.31
C LYS A 176 1.79 9.97 0.20
N ALA A 177 0.74 9.39 -0.37
CA ALA A 177 -0.63 9.57 0.14
C ALA A 177 -0.77 9.07 1.59
N ILE A 178 -0.18 7.91 1.91
CA ILE A 178 -0.17 7.34 3.26
C ILE A 178 0.69 8.17 4.23
N GLU A 179 1.84 8.69 3.79
CA GLU A 179 2.67 9.59 4.60
C GLU A 179 1.91 10.87 5.01
N LEU A 180 1.11 11.42 4.09
CA LEU A 180 0.30 12.61 4.34
C LEU A 180 -0.97 12.33 5.15
N ASN A 181 -1.53 11.13 5.00
CA ASN A 181 -2.73 10.67 5.69
C ASN A 181 -2.62 9.16 6.01
N SER A 182 -2.22 8.86 7.25
CA SER A 182 -1.96 7.49 7.72
C SER A 182 -3.19 6.60 7.76
N ASP A 183 -4.39 7.17 7.70
CA ASP A 183 -5.66 6.49 7.84
C ASP A 183 -6.37 6.35 6.47
N TYR A 184 -5.66 6.66 5.37
CA TYR A 184 -6.26 6.67 4.05
C TYR A 184 -6.38 5.26 3.46
N VAL A 185 -7.46 4.56 3.84
CA VAL A 185 -7.77 3.17 3.45
C VAL A 185 -7.61 2.92 1.95
N ARG A 186 -8.08 3.85 1.10
CA ARG A 186 -8.02 3.68 -0.37
C ARG A 186 -6.58 3.63 -0.90
N ALA A 187 -5.63 4.33 -0.29
CA ALA A 187 -4.23 4.30 -0.67
C ALA A 187 -3.57 2.96 -0.30
N TYR A 188 -3.85 2.44 0.92
CA TYR A 188 -3.39 1.10 1.30
C TYR A 188 -3.95 0.02 0.39
N MET A 189 -5.25 0.05 0.09
CA MET A 189 -5.88 -0.93 -0.81
C MET A 189 -5.22 -0.97 -2.19
N ARG A 190 -4.95 0.21 -2.79
CA ARG A 190 -4.27 0.29 -4.09
C ARG A 190 -2.85 -0.24 -4.00
N ARG A 191 -2.09 0.15 -2.98
CA ARG A 191 -0.69 -0.28 -2.82
C ARG A 191 -0.59 -1.77 -2.52
N ALA A 192 -1.48 -2.32 -1.70
CA ALA A 192 -1.56 -3.75 -1.40
C ALA A 192 -1.76 -4.57 -2.68
N LYS A 193 -2.70 -4.14 -3.54
CA LYS A 193 -2.94 -4.80 -4.81
C LYS A 193 -1.75 -4.72 -5.76
N LEU A 194 -1.11 -3.55 -5.85
CA LEU A 194 0.11 -3.40 -6.67
C LEU A 194 1.27 -4.26 -6.16
N TYR A 195 1.43 -4.40 -4.84
CA TYR A 195 2.41 -5.30 -4.25
C TYR A 195 2.08 -6.76 -4.54
N GLU A 196 0.82 -7.15 -4.42
CA GLU A 196 0.38 -8.50 -4.75
C GLU A 196 0.63 -8.84 -6.22
N ASP A 197 0.25 -7.93 -7.14
CA ASP A 197 0.48 -8.08 -8.58
C ASP A 197 1.99 -8.11 -8.93
N SER A 198 2.85 -7.58 -8.04
CA SER A 198 4.31 -7.58 -8.18
C SER A 198 5.02 -8.68 -7.37
N ASP A 199 4.30 -9.70 -6.89
CA ASP A 199 4.78 -10.80 -6.04
C ASP A 199 5.45 -10.39 -4.71
N LYS A 200 5.19 -9.15 -4.27
CA LYS A 200 5.59 -8.59 -2.97
C LYS A 200 4.54 -8.93 -1.90
N LEU A 201 4.35 -10.23 -1.68
CA LEU A 201 3.23 -10.76 -0.91
C LEU A 201 3.26 -10.34 0.57
N ASP A 202 4.44 -10.17 1.17
CA ASP A 202 4.57 -9.75 2.56
C ASP A 202 4.12 -8.30 2.74
N GLU A 203 4.56 -7.41 1.85
CA GLU A 203 4.18 -6.00 1.83
C GLU A 203 2.68 -5.83 1.52
N ALA A 204 2.15 -6.64 0.58
CA ALA A 204 0.71 -6.68 0.30
C ALA A 204 -0.09 -7.08 1.55
N LEU A 205 0.32 -8.15 2.23
CA LEU A 205 -0.35 -8.61 3.45
C LEU A 205 -0.27 -7.57 4.57
N ALA A 206 0.85 -6.86 4.70
CA ALA A 206 0.98 -5.77 5.68
C ALA A 206 -0.01 -4.64 5.41
N ASP A 207 -0.14 -4.19 4.16
CA ASP A 207 -1.11 -3.15 3.78
C ASP A 207 -2.56 -3.62 3.97
N TYR A 208 -2.89 -4.88 3.60
CA TYR A 208 -4.22 -5.43 3.84
C TYR A 208 -4.57 -5.55 5.33
N LYS A 209 -3.60 -5.94 6.18
CA LYS A 209 -3.80 -5.90 7.63
C LYS A 209 -4.08 -4.48 8.11
N LYS A 210 -3.35 -3.49 7.59
CA LYS A 210 -3.58 -2.09 7.94
C LYS A 210 -4.97 -1.61 7.51
N VAL A 211 -5.45 -2.06 6.35
CA VAL A 211 -6.84 -1.83 5.93
C VAL A 211 -7.82 -2.42 6.94
N LEU A 212 -7.62 -3.64 7.42
CA LEU A 212 -8.52 -4.26 8.40
C LEU A 212 -8.50 -3.61 9.77
N GLU A 213 -7.40 -2.96 10.16
CA GLU A 213 -7.34 -2.12 11.37
C GLU A 213 -8.23 -0.87 11.25
N LEU A 214 -8.31 -0.29 10.04
CA LEU A 214 -9.04 0.96 9.76
C LEU A 214 -10.50 0.70 9.33
N ASP A 215 -10.73 -0.37 8.60
CA ASP A 215 -12.01 -0.84 8.05
C ASP A 215 -12.07 -2.37 8.14
N SER A 216 -12.53 -2.87 9.29
CA SER A 216 -12.65 -4.30 9.55
C SER A 216 -13.65 -5.02 8.64
N GLY A 217 -14.53 -4.28 7.94
CA GLY A 217 -15.54 -4.81 7.04
C GLY A 217 -15.07 -4.98 5.60
N ASN A 218 -13.82 -4.60 5.29
CA ASN A 218 -13.30 -4.61 3.93
C ASN A 218 -13.16 -6.04 3.38
N LYS A 219 -14.08 -6.45 2.51
CA LYS A 219 -14.14 -7.82 1.98
C LYS A 219 -12.89 -8.26 1.24
N GLU A 220 -12.27 -7.35 0.48
CA GLU A 220 -11.06 -7.66 -0.29
C GLU A 220 -9.88 -7.88 0.64
N ALA A 221 -9.70 -7.02 1.65
CA ALA A 221 -8.66 -7.20 2.66
C ALA A 221 -8.87 -8.46 3.52
N ILE A 222 -10.12 -8.81 3.87
CA ILE A 222 -10.45 -10.08 4.54
C ILE A 222 -10.02 -11.26 3.67
N GLY A 223 -10.39 -11.25 2.39
CA GLY A 223 -10.03 -12.31 1.45
C GLY A 223 -8.52 -12.46 1.29
N ALA A 224 -7.81 -11.35 1.13
CA ALA A 224 -6.35 -11.34 1.03
C ALA A 224 -5.67 -11.85 2.30
N SER A 225 -6.19 -11.49 3.48
CA SER A 225 -5.64 -11.92 4.78
C SER A 225 -5.72 -13.43 5.00
N VAL A 226 -6.66 -14.11 4.34
CA VAL A 226 -6.77 -15.57 4.34
C VAL A 226 -5.90 -16.19 3.25
N ARG A 227 -5.87 -15.57 2.06
CA ARG A 227 -5.22 -16.14 0.87
C ARG A 227 -3.70 -15.98 0.84
N LEU A 228 -3.16 -14.84 1.29
CA LEU A 228 -1.72 -14.54 1.17
C LEU A 228 -0.82 -15.36 2.09
N PRO A 229 -1.16 -15.62 3.38
CA PRO A 229 -0.27 -16.38 4.27
C PRO A 229 0.20 -17.75 3.77
N PRO A 230 -0.66 -18.64 3.22
CA PRO A 230 -0.18 -19.91 2.68
C PRO A 230 0.76 -19.73 1.49
N LEU A 231 0.52 -18.75 0.61
CA LEU A 231 1.39 -18.45 -0.54
C LEU A 231 2.77 -17.94 -0.10
N ILE A 232 2.80 -17.07 0.91
CA ILE A 232 4.04 -16.58 1.52
C ILE A 232 4.84 -17.75 2.11
N ASN A 233 4.18 -18.64 2.86
CA ASN A 233 4.82 -19.81 3.44
C ASN A 233 5.38 -20.76 2.38
N GLU A 234 4.62 -21.03 1.32
CA GLU A 234 5.07 -21.85 0.20
C GLU A 234 6.31 -21.25 -0.50
N ARG A 235 6.27 -19.94 -0.81
CA ARG A 235 7.42 -19.21 -1.37
C ARG A 235 8.65 -19.30 -0.47
N ASN A 236 8.47 -19.12 0.83
CA ASN A 236 9.56 -19.15 1.81
C ASN A 236 10.16 -20.56 1.95
N GLU A 237 9.35 -21.62 1.99
CA GLU A 237 9.85 -23.00 2.04
C GLU A 237 10.58 -23.39 0.74
N LYS A 238 10.07 -22.95 -0.42
CA LYS A 238 10.77 -23.14 -1.70
C LYS A 238 12.14 -22.45 -1.70
N MET A 239 12.19 -21.18 -1.30
CA MET A 239 13.44 -20.42 -1.23
C MET A 239 14.43 -21.06 -0.26
N LYS A 240 13.95 -21.55 0.89
CA LYS A 240 14.76 -22.27 1.88
C LYS A 240 15.35 -23.57 1.31
N ALA A 241 14.56 -24.35 0.58
CA ALA A 241 15.03 -25.57 -0.07
C ALA A 241 16.12 -25.26 -1.12
N GLU A 242 15.92 -24.23 -1.94
CA GLU A 242 16.92 -23.79 -2.93
C GLU A 242 18.22 -23.30 -2.27
N MET A 243 18.11 -22.50 -1.20
CA MET A 243 19.26 -22.04 -0.43
C MET A 243 20.02 -23.20 0.21
N PHE A 244 19.30 -24.18 0.77
CA PHE A 244 19.92 -25.37 1.35
C PHE A 244 20.65 -26.20 0.29
N GLY A 245 20.06 -26.36 -0.90
CA GLY A 245 20.72 -27.00 -2.05
C GLY A 245 22.03 -26.30 -2.44
N LYS A 246 22.01 -24.98 -2.62
CA LYS A 246 23.21 -24.19 -2.94
C LYS A 246 24.29 -24.29 -1.86
N LEU A 247 23.90 -24.30 -0.59
CA LEU A 247 24.82 -24.46 0.54
C LEU A 247 25.44 -25.86 0.54
N LYS A 248 24.64 -26.89 0.22
CA LYS A 248 25.11 -28.28 0.09
C LYS A 248 26.14 -28.40 -1.04
N ASP A 249 25.89 -27.78 -2.18
CA ASP A 249 26.81 -27.77 -3.33
C ASP A 249 28.13 -27.08 -2.99
N LEU A 250 28.06 -25.93 -2.30
CA LEU A 250 29.25 -25.23 -1.82
C LEU A 250 30.06 -26.08 -0.84
N GLY A 251 29.39 -26.73 0.12
CA GLY A 251 30.04 -27.67 1.04
C GLY A 251 30.71 -28.83 0.31
N ASN A 252 30.02 -29.42 -0.67
CA ASN A 252 30.56 -30.50 -1.48
C ASN A 252 31.77 -30.06 -2.31
N MET A 253 31.80 -28.83 -2.83
CA MET A 253 32.94 -28.30 -3.56
C MET A 253 34.22 -28.29 -2.70
N ILE A 254 34.09 -27.90 -1.42
CA ILE A 254 35.20 -27.88 -0.46
C ILE A 254 35.61 -29.29 -0.03
N LEU A 255 34.65 -30.20 0.08
CA LEU A 255 34.86 -31.55 0.62
C LEU A 255 35.37 -32.56 -0.44
N ARG A 256 35.07 -32.34 -1.72
CA ARG A 256 35.47 -33.23 -2.84
C ARG A 256 36.98 -33.56 -2.88
N PRO A 257 37.92 -32.61 -2.72
CA PRO A 257 39.37 -32.91 -2.69
C PRO A 257 39.78 -33.88 -1.57
N PHE A 258 38.98 -34.00 -0.52
CA PHE A 258 39.23 -34.90 0.62
C PHE A 258 38.49 -36.23 0.49
N GLY A 259 37.82 -36.49 -0.64
CA GLY A 259 36.97 -37.68 -0.82
C GLY A 259 35.72 -37.65 0.07
N LEU A 260 35.27 -36.45 0.46
CA LEU A 260 34.12 -36.24 1.34
C LEU A 260 32.97 -35.54 0.61
N SER A 261 31.79 -35.62 1.21
CA SER A 261 30.53 -34.97 0.86
C SER A 261 29.85 -34.48 2.13
N THR A 262 29.00 -33.47 2.00
CA THR A 262 28.04 -33.04 3.01
C THR A 262 27.16 -34.17 3.52
N ASP A 263 26.90 -35.19 2.69
CA ASP A 263 26.16 -36.40 3.11
C ASP A 263 26.92 -37.27 4.11
N ASN A 264 28.24 -37.11 4.22
CA ASN A 264 29.02 -37.79 5.25
C ASN A 264 28.77 -37.22 6.65
N PHE A 265 28.16 -36.04 6.78
CA PHE A 265 27.92 -35.35 8.04
C PHE A 265 26.42 -35.32 8.36
N GLN A 266 25.95 -36.27 9.17
CA GLN A 266 24.54 -36.37 9.57
C GLN A 266 24.29 -35.58 10.85
N VAL A 267 23.40 -34.59 10.75
CA VAL A 267 22.96 -33.81 11.90
C VAL A 267 21.81 -34.54 12.60
N GLN A 268 21.93 -34.76 13.91
CA GLN A 268 20.88 -35.31 14.77
C GLN A 268 20.55 -34.29 15.87
N GLN A 269 19.27 -33.92 15.97
CA GLN A 269 18.77 -33.06 17.03
C GLN A 269 18.36 -33.92 18.23
N ASP A 270 18.87 -33.61 19.42
CA ASP A 270 18.44 -34.22 20.67
C ASP A 270 17.03 -33.68 21.04
N PRO A 271 16.00 -34.54 21.09
CA PRO A 271 14.62 -34.12 21.38
C PRO A 271 14.45 -33.51 22.79
N SER A 272 15.37 -33.79 23.71
CA SER A 272 15.24 -33.42 25.13
C SER A 272 15.96 -32.11 25.47
N SER A 273 17.10 -31.84 24.84
CA SER A 273 17.89 -30.62 25.06
C SER A 273 17.73 -29.57 23.96
N GLY A 274 17.18 -29.97 22.79
CA GLY A 274 17.15 -29.14 21.58
C GLY A 274 18.54 -28.94 20.94
N GLY A 275 19.59 -29.53 21.52
CA GLY A 275 20.97 -29.44 21.02
C GLY A 275 21.16 -30.25 19.73
N TYR A 276 22.10 -29.81 18.89
CA TYR A 276 22.46 -30.49 17.65
C TYR A 276 23.77 -31.24 17.81
N SER A 277 23.81 -32.50 17.39
CA SER A 277 25.01 -33.32 17.28
C SER A 277 25.29 -33.64 15.82
N ILE A 278 26.55 -33.66 15.41
CA ILE A 278 26.97 -33.99 14.04
C ILE A 278 27.72 -35.31 14.09
N ASN A 279 27.18 -36.33 13.42
CA ASN A 279 27.78 -37.65 13.29
C ASN A 279 28.42 -37.78 11.91
N PHE A 280 29.68 -38.20 11.87
CA PHE A 280 30.39 -38.46 10.62
C PHE A 280 30.27 -39.94 10.23
N GLN A 281 29.81 -40.22 9.00
CA GLN A 281 29.73 -41.55 8.42
C GLN A 281 30.46 -41.59 7.08
N GLN A 282 31.55 -42.36 7.02
CA GLN A 282 32.32 -42.59 5.81
C GLN A 282 31.92 -43.94 5.19
N SER A 283 31.17 -43.92 4.09
CA SER A 283 30.95 -45.11 3.28
C SER A 283 32.25 -45.44 2.53
N ARG A 284 32.81 -46.64 2.75
CA ARG A 284 33.93 -47.14 1.93
C ARG A 284 33.44 -47.36 0.49
N PRO A 285 34.18 -46.90 -0.54
CA PRO A 285 33.87 -47.31 -1.90
C PRO A 285 34.01 -48.84 -2.01
N LYS A 286 33.05 -49.48 -2.68
CA LYS A 286 33.18 -50.86 -3.15
C LYS A 286 34.13 -50.91 -4.35
#